data_AF-A0A2P8R0N9-F1
#
_entry.id   AF-A0A2P8R0N9-F1
#
_cell.length_a   1.000
_cell.length_b   1.000
_cell.length_c   1.000
_cell.angle_alpha   90.00
_cell.angle_beta   90.00
_cell.angle_gamma   90.00
#
_symmetry.space_group_name_H-M   'P 1'
#
loop_
_entity.id
_entity.type
_entity.pdbx_description
1 polymer ?
#
loop_
_entity_poly.entity_id
_entity_poly.type
_entity_poly.pdbx_seq_one_letter_code
_entity_poly.pdbx_strand_id
1 'polypeptide(L)'
;MQFFKLSFLISFLLLTNIYAQNNSNIDVSSQSKKHIKDENTTQPKKLSVSQIIGKQLFEVNCQKCHGVNGEKKSSPKSRRLSSMTSEEIYYTFKKYYTFGLNVGGSSRVTMEAVASKITLDELEQIISYIKNDDEFLKRNYKLKNTDISDKPTSQGVYIK
;
A
#
# COMPACT_ATOMS: atom_id res chain seq x y z
N MET A 1 13.70 47.66 -47.02
CA MET A 1 13.88 47.41 -45.57
C MET A 1 13.60 45.92 -45.35
N GLN A 2 14.59 45.09 -45.64
CA GLN A 2 15.49 44.40 -44.70
C GLN A 2 14.84 43.24 -43.93
N PHE A 3 15.36 42.07 -44.27
CA PHE A 3 15.06 40.72 -43.83
C PHE A 3 15.58 40.48 -42.41
N PHE A 4 14.84 39.73 -41.58
CA PHE A 4 15.42 39.02 -40.43
C PHE A 4 15.06 37.54 -40.49
N LYS A 5 15.95 36.76 -41.11
CA LYS A 5 16.19 35.35 -40.80
C LYS A 5 17.52 35.30 -40.05
N LEU A 6 17.53 34.77 -38.82
CA LEU A 6 18.75 34.29 -38.16
C LEU A 6 18.31 33.32 -37.04
N SER A 7 18.33 32.01 -37.32
CA SER A 7 19.35 31.07 -36.83
C SER A 7 19.33 30.87 -35.32
N PHE A 8 18.73 29.77 -34.89
CA PHE A 8 19.21 29.01 -33.73
C PHE A 8 18.96 27.51 -33.99
N LEU A 9 19.77 26.95 -34.89
CA LEU A 9 20.13 25.54 -34.87
C LEU A 9 21.37 25.42 -33.99
N ILE A 10 21.37 24.46 -33.05
CA ILE A 10 22.48 23.62 -32.55
C ILE A 10 22.28 23.29 -31.05
N SER A 11 22.60 22.03 -30.72
CA SER A 11 22.64 21.37 -29.40
C SER A 11 21.28 20.89 -28.87
N PHE A 12 21.03 19.61 -28.60
CA PHE A 12 21.95 18.54 -28.26
C PHE A 12 21.20 17.21 -28.41
N LEU A 13 21.49 16.49 -29.50
CA LEU A 13 21.29 15.04 -29.60
C LEU A 13 22.29 14.43 -28.61
N LEU A 14 21.79 13.65 -27.63
CA LEU A 14 22.45 12.79 -26.61
C LEU A 14 21.57 12.88 -25.35
N LEU A 15 20.81 11.91 -24.87
CA LEU A 15 21.08 10.48 -24.70
C LEU A 15 19.76 9.70 -24.62
N THR A 16 19.39 8.97 -25.68
CA THR A 16 18.62 7.73 -25.55
C THR A 16 19.63 6.61 -25.38
N ASN A 17 19.88 6.16 -24.14
CA ASN A 17 20.46 4.84 -23.82
C ASN A 17 20.82 4.79 -22.35
N ILE A 18 19.91 4.27 -21.51
CA ILE A 18 20.32 3.53 -20.31
C ILE A 18 19.45 2.27 -20.23
N TYR A 19 20.12 1.17 -20.58
CA TYR A 19 19.96 -0.20 -20.08
C TYR A 19 18.72 -1.03 -20.45
N ALA A 20 18.92 -1.81 -21.51
CA ALA A 20 18.53 -3.21 -21.54
C ALA A 20 19.44 -4.06 -20.64
N GLN A 21 18.93 -5.25 -20.26
CA GLN A 21 19.52 -6.34 -19.48
C GLN A 21 19.42 -6.22 -17.96
N ASN A 22 18.49 -7.00 -17.37
CA ASN A 22 18.92 -8.19 -16.64
C ASN A 22 17.75 -9.15 -16.40
N ASN A 23 17.79 -10.22 -17.19
CA ASN A 23 17.04 -11.44 -16.98
C ASN A 23 17.92 -12.36 -16.12
N SER A 24 17.48 -12.71 -14.91
CA SER A 24 18.05 -13.81 -14.14
C SER A 24 17.01 -14.35 -13.18
N ASN A 25 16.36 -15.43 -13.61
CA ASN A 25 15.84 -16.57 -12.85
C ASN A 25 15.68 -16.37 -11.34
N ILE A 26 14.43 -16.22 -10.88
CA ILE A 26 14.08 -16.41 -9.48
C ILE A 26 13.60 -17.86 -9.34
N ASP A 27 14.55 -18.72 -8.98
CA ASP A 27 14.30 -20.03 -8.40
C ASP A 27 13.78 -19.81 -6.97
N VAL A 28 12.47 -19.96 -6.78
CA VAL A 28 11.83 -19.93 -5.46
C VAL A 28 11.96 -21.32 -4.85
N SER A 29 13.14 -21.63 -4.32
CA SER A 29 13.30 -22.72 -3.36
C SER A 29 13.23 -22.16 -1.94
N SER A 30 12.19 -22.63 -1.28
CA SER A 30 11.90 -22.51 0.14
C SER A 30 13.08 -22.92 1.02
N GLN A 31 13.47 -22.08 1.98
CA GLN A 31 13.77 -22.57 3.33
C GLN A 31 13.82 -21.48 4.40
N SER A 32 13.06 -21.75 5.44
CA SER A 32 13.01 -21.07 6.73
C SER A 32 14.32 -21.24 7.52
N LYS A 33 14.71 -20.23 8.31
CA LYS A 33 15.23 -20.44 9.68
C LYS A 33 15.39 -19.15 10.50
N LYS A 34 14.68 -19.16 11.64
CA LYS A 34 15.05 -18.71 13.01
C LYS A 34 15.61 -17.29 13.29
N HIS A 35 14.75 -16.52 13.98
CA HIS A 35 14.97 -15.77 15.22
C HIS A 35 16.41 -15.40 15.64
N ILE A 36 16.83 -14.16 15.38
CA ILE A 36 17.85 -13.43 16.15
C ILE A 36 17.41 -11.96 16.26
N LYS A 37 17.42 -11.42 17.49
CA LYS A 37 17.36 -9.98 17.77
C LYS A 37 18.75 -9.43 17.51
N ASP A 38 18.92 -8.52 16.55
CA ASP A 38 20.08 -7.65 16.50
C ASP A 38 19.67 -6.25 16.02
N GLU A 39 20.22 -5.29 16.75
CA GLU A 39 20.11 -3.86 16.61
C GLU A 39 20.91 -3.34 15.39
N ASN A 40 20.34 -2.34 14.72
CA ASN A 40 20.98 -1.38 13.82
C ASN A 40 21.85 -1.95 12.66
N THR A 41 21.27 -2.05 11.47
CA THR A 41 22.04 -1.98 10.22
C THR A 41 21.29 -1.14 9.20
N THR A 42 21.86 0.03 8.92
CA THR A 42 21.47 0.91 7.82
C THR A 42 21.95 0.27 6.51
N GLN A 43 21.15 -0.63 5.96
CA GLN A 43 21.14 -0.95 4.53
C GLN A 43 19.80 -0.49 3.96
N PRO A 44 19.73 0.06 2.73
CA PRO A 44 18.47 0.47 2.14
C PRO A 44 17.59 -0.78 1.99
N LYS A 45 16.66 -0.97 2.92
CA LYS A 45 15.68 -2.06 2.88
C LYS A 45 14.92 -1.92 1.56
N LYS A 46 15.16 -2.84 0.62
CA LYS A 46 14.42 -2.88 -0.64
C LYS A 46 12.95 -3.10 -0.32
N LEU A 47 12.11 -2.12 -0.63
CA LEU A 47 10.67 -2.19 -0.44
C LEU A 47 10.09 -3.33 -1.28
N SER A 48 9.13 -4.07 -0.72
CA SER A 48 8.32 -5.02 -1.50
C SER A 48 7.42 -4.27 -2.50
N VAL A 49 6.90 -4.98 -3.50
CA VAL A 49 5.96 -4.38 -4.48
C VAL A 49 4.75 -3.78 -3.77
N SER A 50 4.19 -4.50 -2.79
CA SER A 50 3.06 -4.03 -1.99
C SER A 50 3.39 -2.77 -1.19
N GLN A 51 4.62 -2.65 -0.68
CA GLN A 51 5.06 -1.45 0.03
C GLN A 51 5.24 -0.25 -0.91
N ILE A 52 5.68 -0.47 -2.16
CA ILE A 52 5.80 0.59 -3.16
C ILE A 52 4.42 1.13 -3.51
N ILE A 53 3.45 0.25 -3.79
CA ILE A 53 2.07 0.66 -4.10
C ILE A 53 1.43 1.31 -2.87
N GLY A 54 1.60 0.70 -1.69
CA GLY A 54 1.12 1.23 -0.42
C GLY A 54 1.63 2.64 -0.12
N LYS A 55 2.89 2.92 -0.45
CA LYS A 55 3.47 4.27 -0.34
C LYS A 55 2.74 5.28 -1.23
N GLN A 56 2.53 4.95 -2.50
CA GLN A 56 1.84 5.84 -3.45
C GLN A 56 0.41 6.13 -2.99
N LEU A 57 -0.32 5.09 -2.58
CA LEU A 57 -1.68 5.23 -2.06
C LEU A 57 -1.73 6.07 -0.78
N PHE A 58 -0.76 5.89 0.12
CA PHE A 58 -0.67 6.64 1.37
C PHE A 58 -0.35 8.13 1.14
N GLU A 59 0.57 8.44 0.23
CA GLU A 59 0.93 9.81 -0.14
C GLU A 59 -0.28 10.60 -0.65
N VAL A 60 -1.09 9.97 -1.49
CA VAL A 60 -2.28 10.60 -2.10
C VAL A 60 -3.41 10.77 -1.08
N ASN A 61 -3.68 9.74 -0.26
CA ASN A 61 -4.93 9.68 0.51
C ASN A 61 -4.78 10.01 2.01
N CYS A 62 -3.59 9.83 2.57
CA CYS A 62 -3.42 9.81 4.03
C CYS A 62 -2.44 10.86 4.54
N GLN A 63 -1.33 11.05 3.82
CA GLN A 63 -0.18 11.83 4.29
C GLN A 63 -0.53 13.25 4.71
N LYS A 64 -1.43 13.92 3.96
CA LYS A 64 -1.82 15.32 4.24
C LYS A 64 -2.31 15.52 5.68
N CYS A 65 -3.01 14.53 6.24
CA CYS A 65 -3.57 14.60 7.59
C CYS A 65 -2.80 13.77 8.61
N HIS A 66 -2.20 12.66 8.17
CA HIS A 66 -1.55 11.70 9.07
C HIS A 66 -0.02 11.82 9.13
N GLY A 67 0.60 12.68 8.32
CA GLY A 67 2.06 12.78 8.24
C GLY A 67 2.67 11.75 7.29
N VAL A 68 3.97 11.84 7.01
CA VAL A 68 4.65 11.05 5.96
C VAL A 68 4.65 9.56 6.26
N ASN A 69 4.70 9.20 7.55
CA ASN A 69 4.73 7.84 8.04
C ASN A 69 3.60 7.56 9.06
N GLY A 70 2.52 8.35 9.02
CA GLY A 70 1.41 8.21 9.98
C GLY A 70 1.72 8.71 11.39
N GLU A 71 2.75 9.54 11.55
CA GLU A 71 3.25 10.05 12.83
C GLU A 71 2.45 11.22 13.41
N LYS A 72 1.57 11.83 12.61
CA LYS A 72 0.72 12.94 13.05
C LYS A 72 -0.64 12.44 13.52
N LYS A 73 -1.17 13.14 14.52
CA LYS A 73 -2.58 13.03 14.87
C LYS A 73 -3.38 13.85 13.85
N SER A 74 -4.40 13.26 13.25
CA SER A 74 -5.29 13.98 12.33
C SER A 74 -6.24 14.92 13.07
N SER A 75 -6.46 14.70 14.37
CA SER A 75 -7.17 15.62 15.26
C SER A 75 -6.64 15.52 16.70
N PRO A 76 -6.90 16.51 17.58
CA PRO A 76 -6.39 16.48 18.97
C PRO A 76 -6.72 15.20 19.75
N LYS A 77 -7.89 14.61 19.47
CA LYS A 77 -8.39 13.39 20.13
C LYS A 77 -7.98 12.09 19.43
N SER A 78 -7.35 12.14 18.25
CA SER A 78 -6.97 10.93 17.51
C SER A 78 -5.66 10.32 18.01
N ARG A 79 -5.51 9.02 17.81
CA ARG A 79 -4.21 8.33 17.87
C ARG A 79 -3.41 8.58 16.58
N ARG A 80 -2.10 8.35 16.63
CA ARG A 80 -1.21 8.33 15.45
C ARG A 80 -1.32 6.95 14.80
N LEU A 81 -1.33 6.88 13.46
CA LEU A 81 -1.34 5.59 12.77
C LEU A 81 -0.06 4.79 13.08
N SER A 82 1.08 5.46 13.19
CA SER A 82 2.35 4.82 13.56
C SER A 82 2.30 4.12 14.94
N SER A 83 1.44 4.59 15.85
CA SER A 83 1.25 4.02 17.20
C SER A 83 0.19 2.90 17.28
N MET A 84 -0.46 2.57 16.16
CA MET A 84 -1.45 1.49 16.08
C MET A 84 -0.83 0.24 15.49
N THR A 85 -1.38 -0.94 15.80
CA THR A 85 -1.02 -2.19 15.11
C THR A 85 -1.62 -2.24 13.70
N SER A 86 -1.11 -3.13 12.85
CA SER A 86 -1.64 -3.38 11.49
C SER A 86 -3.14 -3.70 11.53
N GLU A 87 -3.55 -4.57 12.46
CA GLU A 87 -4.94 -4.98 12.67
C GLU A 87 -5.82 -3.84 13.18
N GLU A 88 -5.33 -3.05 14.15
CA GLU A 88 -6.09 -1.91 14.67
C GLU A 88 -6.41 -0.91 13.56
N ILE A 89 -5.44 -0.64 12.67
CA ILE A 89 -5.64 0.25 11.52
C ILE A 89 -6.65 -0.36 10.56
N TYR A 90 -6.47 -1.63 10.19
CA TYR A 90 -7.35 -2.33 9.27
C TYR A 90 -8.81 -2.33 9.74
N TYR A 91 -9.06 -2.80 10.96
CA TYR A 91 -10.43 -2.91 11.48
C TYR A 91 -11.06 -1.55 11.78
N THR A 92 -10.27 -0.56 12.21
CA THR A 92 -10.78 0.81 12.41
C THR A 92 -11.16 1.45 11.07
N PHE A 93 -10.34 1.29 10.05
CA PHE A 93 -10.62 1.79 8.70
C PHE A 93 -11.82 1.06 8.08
N LYS A 94 -11.85 -0.28 8.17
CA LYS A 94 -12.95 -1.12 7.67
C LYS A 94 -14.31 -0.69 8.25
N LYS A 95 -14.37 -0.20 9.49
CA LYS A 95 -15.61 0.36 10.04
C LYS A 95 -16.13 1.55 9.24
N TYR A 96 -15.27 2.46 8.77
CA TYR A 96 -15.70 3.57 7.92
C TYR A 96 -16.16 3.06 6.55
N TYR A 97 -15.48 2.06 5.99
CA TYR A 97 -15.89 1.40 4.75
C TYR A 97 -17.26 0.72 4.87
N THR A 98 -17.53 0.02 5.98
CA THR A 98 -18.76 -0.79 6.16
C THR A 98 -19.94 0.02 6.69
N PHE A 99 -19.70 0.93 7.64
CA PHE A 99 -20.76 1.65 8.38
C PHE A 99 -20.85 3.13 8.01
N GLY A 100 -19.92 3.64 7.19
CA GLY A 100 -19.91 5.01 6.69
C GLY A 100 -19.93 6.04 7.81
N LEU A 101 -20.89 6.97 7.74
CA LEU A 101 -21.04 8.07 8.69
C LEU A 101 -21.52 7.62 10.09
N ASN A 102 -21.84 6.34 10.31
CA ASN A 102 -22.27 5.86 11.63
C ASN A 102 -21.13 5.59 12.60
N VAL A 103 -19.87 5.75 12.18
CA VAL A 103 -18.67 5.49 13.00
C VAL A 103 -17.70 6.66 12.99
N GLY A 104 -16.83 6.75 13.99
CA GLY A 104 -15.70 7.69 13.98
C GLY A 104 -15.96 9.12 14.48
N GLY A 105 -17.13 9.37 15.07
CA GLY A 105 -17.42 10.63 15.77
C GLY A 105 -17.17 11.87 14.91
N SER A 106 -16.36 12.80 15.40
CA SER A 106 -16.04 14.04 14.68
C SER A 106 -15.29 13.83 13.37
N SER A 107 -14.58 12.72 13.21
CA SER A 107 -13.83 12.41 11.98
C SER A 107 -14.66 11.69 10.92
N ARG A 108 -15.91 11.33 11.21
CA ARG A 108 -16.76 10.47 10.37
C ARG A 108 -16.87 10.94 8.93
N VAL A 109 -17.12 12.24 8.72
CA VAL A 109 -17.35 12.80 7.37
C VAL A 109 -16.06 12.74 6.56
N THR A 110 -14.95 13.15 7.16
CA THR A 110 -13.65 13.17 6.47
C THR A 110 -13.15 11.76 6.19
N MET A 111 -13.20 10.87 7.19
CA MET A 111 -12.68 9.51 7.04
C MET A 111 -13.58 8.61 6.21
N GLU A 112 -14.90 8.83 6.20
CA GLU A 112 -15.80 8.13 5.27
C GLU A 112 -15.49 8.52 3.82
N ALA A 113 -15.30 9.81 3.53
CA ALA A 113 -14.97 10.27 2.19
C ALA A 113 -13.60 9.77 1.66
N VAL A 114 -12.67 9.45 2.57
CA VAL A 114 -11.42 8.77 2.24
C VAL A 114 -11.66 7.27 2.06
N ALA A 115 -12.39 6.64 2.99
CA ALA A 115 -12.65 5.20 2.97
C ALA A 115 -13.47 4.73 1.77
N SER A 116 -14.36 5.57 1.25
CA SER A 116 -15.17 5.27 0.06
C SER A 116 -14.36 5.20 -1.24
N LYS A 117 -13.10 5.65 -1.23
CA LYS A 117 -12.21 5.66 -2.41
C LYS A 117 -11.13 4.59 -2.37
N ILE A 118 -11.05 3.81 -1.30
CA ILE A 118 -9.98 2.84 -1.06
C ILE A 118 -10.59 1.48 -0.81
N THR A 119 -10.18 0.49 -1.58
CA THR A 119 -10.56 -0.91 -1.38
C THR A 119 -9.82 -1.52 -0.19
N LEU A 120 -10.33 -2.62 0.37
CA LEU A 120 -9.65 -3.29 1.48
C LEU A 120 -8.28 -3.88 1.08
N ASP A 121 -8.09 -4.25 -0.18
CA ASP A 121 -6.79 -4.76 -0.66
C ASP A 121 -5.77 -3.62 -0.81
N GLU A 122 -6.20 -2.43 -1.23
CA GLU A 122 -5.37 -1.22 -1.24
C GLU A 122 -5.02 -0.78 0.19
N LEU A 123 -5.96 -0.89 1.13
CA LEU A 123 -5.70 -0.64 2.54
C LEU A 123 -4.63 -1.59 3.10
N GLU A 124 -4.65 -2.88 2.76
CA GLU A 124 -3.63 -3.82 3.21
C GLU A 124 -2.23 -3.46 2.67
N GLN A 125 -2.15 -2.96 1.43
CA GLN A 125 -0.90 -2.43 0.85
C GLN A 125 -0.42 -1.18 1.58
N ILE A 126 -1.32 -0.24 1.86
CA ILE A 126 -1.02 0.94 2.69
C ILE A 126 -0.46 0.52 4.05
N ILE A 127 -1.08 -0.46 4.71
CA ILE A 127 -0.65 -0.97 6.02
C ILE A 127 0.74 -1.61 5.93
N SER A 128 1.00 -2.43 4.90
CA SER A 128 2.32 -3.02 4.65
C SER A 128 3.41 -1.93 4.52
N TYR A 129 3.11 -0.80 3.87
CA TYR A 129 4.00 0.35 3.80
C TYR A 129 4.23 0.99 5.18
N ILE A 130 3.18 1.48 5.86
CA ILE A 130 3.34 2.27 7.09
C ILE A 130 3.83 1.45 8.29
N LYS A 131 3.56 0.14 8.31
CA LYS A 131 3.98 -0.76 9.39
C LYS A 131 5.23 -1.55 9.05
N ASN A 132 5.69 -1.49 7.79
CA ASN A 132 6.78 -2.32 7.29
C ASN A 132 6.50 -3.83 7.49
N ASP A 133 5.24 -4.21 7.33
CA ASP A 133 4.67 -5.52 7.73
C ASP A 133 4.05 -6.23 6.52
N ASP A 134 4.89 -6.91 5.74
CA ASP A 134 4.45 -7.74 4.61
C ASP A 134 3.77 -9.05 5.07
N GLU A 135 3.97 -9.45 6.32
CA GLU A 135 3.35 -10.66 6.88
C GLU A 135 1.85 -10.45 7.16
N PHE A 136 1.42 -9.22 7.47
CA PHE A 136 0.01 -8.87 7.56
C PHE A 136 -0.76 -9.19 6.27
N LEU A 137 -0.21 -8.89 5.09
CA LEU A 137 -0.82 -9.24 3.80
C LEU A 137 -1.01 -10.75 3.66
N LYS A 138 0.03 -11.54 3.97
CA LYS A 138 -0.02 -13.00 3.87
C LYS A 138 -1.06 -13.61 4.81
N ARG A 139 -1.15 -13.10 6.04
CA ARG A 139 -2.15 -13.55 7.03
C ARG A 139 -3.57 -13.26 6.58
N ASN A 140 -3.84 -12.04 6.10
CA ASN A 140 -5.18 -11.69 5.60
C ASN A 140 -5.55 -12.47 4.34
N TYR A 141 -4.60 -12.66 3.41
CA TYR A 141 -4.82 -13.53 2.26
C TYR A 141 -5.17 -14.96 2.67
N LYS A 142 -4.45 -15.54 3.64
CA LYS A 142 -4.77 -16.87 4.17
C LYS A 142 -6.18 -16.93 4.77
N LEU A 143 -6.58 -15.93 5.56
CA LEU A 143 -7.91 -15.85 6.17
C LEU A 143 -9.03 -15.76 5.13
N LYS A 144 -8.87 -14.93 4.08
CA LYS A 144 -9.83 -14.83 2.97
C LYS A 144 -10.03 -16.17 2.24
N ASN A 145 -8.97 -16.98 2.14
CA ASN A 145 -9.03 -18.26 1.44
C ASN A 145 -9.53 -19.42 2.32
N THR A 146 -9.46 -19.33 3.64
CA THR A 146 -10.03 -20.35 4.54
C THR A 146 -11.55 -20.25 4.66
N ASP A 147 -12.15 -19.13 4.25
CA ASP A 147 -13.61 -18.93 4.21
C ASP A 147 -14.25 -19.54 2.95
N ILE A 148 -13.43 -19.98 1.97
CA ILE A 148 -13.87 -20.77 0.83
C ILE A 148 -13.80 -22.24 1.25
N SER A 149 -14.94 -22.77 1.70
CA SER A 149 -15.05 -24.19 2.03
C SER A 149 -15.00 -25.03 0.75
N ASP A 150 -13.97 -25.87 0.60
CA ASP A 150 -13.88 -26.90 -0.46
C ASP A 150 -14.93 -28.02 -0.31
N LYS A 151 -15.78 -27.98 0.72
CA LYS A 151 -16.93 -28.88 0.84
C LYS A 151 -17.98 -28.44 -0.18
N PRO A 152 -18.38 -29.32 -1.12
CA PRO A 152 -19.45 -29.02 -2.07
C PRO A 152 -20.70 -28.60 -1.28
N THR A 153 -21.19 -27.39 -1.50
CA THR A 153 -22.53 -27.04 -1.05
C THR A 153 -23.52 -27.89 -1.85
N SER A 154 -24.52 -28.48 -1.20
CA SER A 154 -25.55 -29.32 -1.84
C SER A 154 -26.47 -28.59 -2.81
N GLN A 155 -26.13 -27.37 -3.23
CA GLN A 155 -26.94 -26.53 -4.10
C GLN A 155 -26.47 -26.69 -5.54
N GLY A 156 -27.07 -27.68 -6.21
CA GLY A 156 -27.45 -27.65 -7.62
C GLY A 156 -26.36 -27.39 -8.64
N VAL A 157 -25.72 -28.45 -9.12
CA VAL A 157 -25.12 -28.47 -10.46
C VAL A 157 -26.27 -28.45 -11.47
N TYR A 158 -26.55 -27.28 -12.06
CA TYR A 158 -27.32 -27.20 -13.31
C TYR A 158 -26.36 -27.07 -14.47
N ILE A 159 -26.01 -28.20 -15.06
CA ILE A 159 -25.61 -28.27 -16.47
C ILE A 159 -26.55 -29.28 -17.12
N LYS A 160 -27.26 -28.79 -18.13
CA LYS A 160 -28.36 -29.44 -18.85
C LYS A 160 -27.83 -30.45 -19.85
#